data_AF-A0A1Z1WIU1-F1
#
_entry.id   AF-A0A1Z1WIU1-F1
#
_cell.length_a   1.000
_cell.length_b   1.000
_cell.length_c   1.000
_cell.angle_alpha   90.00
_cell.angle_beta   90.00
_cell.angle_gamma   90.00
#
_symmetry.space_group_name_H-M   'P 1'
#
loop_
_entity.id
_entity.type
_entity.pdbx_description
1 polymer ?
#
loop_
_entity_poly.entity_id
_entity_poly.type
_entity_poly.pdbx_seq_one_letter_code
_entity_poly.pdbx_strand_id
1 'polypeptide(L)'
;MERLRGRGWRMTAQRRVVAEVLDGEHVHLTADEVHARAVDKLPEISRATVYNTLGELVSLGEVLEVSTDRRAKRYDPNAHRPHQHLVCARCGAIRDVHPTGNPLSALPDSERFGFTISDVEVTYRGVCPNCVATA
;
A
#
# COMPACT_ATOMS: atom_id res chain seq x y z
N MET A 1 -1.58 -7.58 11.81
CA MET A 1 -0.59 -8.63 11.46
C MET A 1 -0.49 -9.81 12.44
N GLU A 2 -1.21 -9.83 13.57
CA GLU A 2 -1.07 -10.91 14.57
C GLU A 2 -1.47 -12.31 14.03
N ARG A 3 -2.41 -12.36 13.07
CA ARG A 3 -2.82 -13.56 12.33
C ARG A 3 -1.67 -14.35 11.68
N LEU A 4 -0.55 -13.69 11.34
CA LEU A 4 0.59 -14.30 10.67
C LEU A 4 1.38 -15.26 11.57
N ARG A 5 1.26 -15.13 12.89
CA ARG A 5 1.90 -16.06 13.84
C ARG A 5 1.41 -17.50 13.63
N GLY A 6 0.12 -17.68 13.32
CA GLY A 6 -0.47 -18.99 13.04
C GLY A 6 -0.02 -19.61 11.71
N ARG A 7 0.61 -18.84 10.82
CA ARG A 7 1.12 -19.29 9.50
C ARG A 7 2.62 -19.58 9.51
N GLY A 8 3.25 -19.70 10.68
CA GLY A 8 4.69 -19.94 10.81
C GLY A 8 5.58 -18.73 10.53
N TRP A 9 5.00 -17.54 10.33
CA TRP A 9 5.79 -16.32 10.17
C TRP A 9 6.36 -15.88 11.52
N ARG A 10 7.69 -15.97 11.66
CA ARG A 10 8.40 -15.63 12.90
C ARG A 10 8.29 -14.13 13.19
N MET A 11 7.57 -13.76 14.23
CA MET A 11 7.40 -12.37 14.66
C MET A 11 8.62 -11.90 15.49
N THR A 12 9.63 -11.32 14.84
CA THR A 12 10.76 -10.69 15.55
C THR A 12 10.40 -9.29 16.05
N ALA A 13 11.24 -8.70 16.89
CA ALA A 13 11.07 -7.31 17.32
C ALA A 13 11.04 -6.33 16.14
N GLN A 14 11.95 -6.51 15.17
CA GLN A 14 12.01 -5.67 13.97
C GLN A 14 10.74 -5.80 13.12
N ARG A 15 10.27 -7.03 12.87
CA ARG A 15 9.05 -7.28 12.11
C ARG A 15 7.81 -6.70 12.78
N ARG A 16 7.74 -6.75 14.12
CA ARG A 16 6.67 -6.13 14.89
C ARG A 16 6.66 -4.61 14.70
N VAL A 17 7.81 -3.97 14.81
CA VAL A 17 7.92 -2.51 14.64
C VAL A 17 7.49 -2.08 13.23
N VAL A 18 7.92 -2.80 12.18
CA VAL A 18 7.47 -2.52 10.81
C VAL A 18 5.95 -2.68 10.68
N ALA A 19 5.37 -3.75 11.26
CA ALA A 19 3.92 -3.96 11.24
C ALA A 19 3.15 -2.87 12.01
N GLU A 20 3.68 -2.38 13.13
CA GLU A 20 3.09 -1.27 13.89
C GLU A 20 3.15 0.05 13.11
N VAL A 21 4.24 0.32 12.39
CA VAL A 21 4.38 1.54 11.57
C VAL A 21 3.38 1.55 10.41
N LEU A 22 3.03 0.38 9.91
CA LEU A 22 2.01 0.19 8.86
C LEU A 22 0.59 0.07 9.42
N ASP A 23 0.38 0.09 10.73
CA ASP A 23 -0.95 -0.09 11.30
C ASP A 23 -1.82 1.17 11.08
N GLY A 24 -2.98 1.00 10.45
CA GLY A 24 -3.94 2.07 10.18
C GLY A 24 -4.60 1.98 8.80
N GLU A 25 -5.79 2.57 8.66
CA GLU A 25 -6.63 2.42 7.46
C GLU A 25 -6.23 3.29 6.26
N HIS A 26 -5.28 4.22 6.39
CA HIS A 26 -4.88 5.14 5.30
C HIS A 26 -3.36 5.34 5.22
N VAL A 27 -2.59 4.34 5.62
CA VAL A 27 -1.13 4.43 5.70
C VAL A 27 -0.52 4.01 4.37
N HIS A 28 -0.05 4.99 3.58
CA HIS A 28 0.64 4.74 2.31
C HIS A 28 2.08 5.27 2.37
N LEU A 29 2.96 4.50 2.99
CA LEU A 29 4.34 4.95 3.24
C LEU A 29 5.30 4.43 2.19
N THR A 30 6.32 5.22 1.86
CA THR A 30 7.50 4.68 1.18
C THR A 30 8.29 3.81 2.16
N ALA A 31 9.14 2.92 1.66
CA ALA A 31 10.02 2.14 2.53
C ALA A 31 10.94 3.05 3.38
N ASP A 32 11.37 4.19 2.87
CA ASP A 32 12.16 5.17 3.62
C ASP A 32 11.35 5.86 4.73
N GLU A 33 10.07 6.19 4.49
CA GLU A 33 9.17 6.73 5.51
C GLU A 33 8.86 5.67 6.59
N VAL A 34 8.68 4.40 6.20
CA VAL A 34 8.54 3.29 7.15
C VAL A 34 9.81 3.18 8.00
N HIS A 35 10.99 3.22 7.38
CA HIS A 35 12.26 3.14 8.08
C HIS A 35 12.44 4.31 9.06
N ALA A 36 12.16 5.55 8.65
CA ALA A 36 12.25 6.71 9.53
C ALA A 36 11.38 6.55 10.79
N ARG A 37 10.12 6.14 10.63
CA ARG A 37 9.20 5.90 11.77
C ARG A 37 9.60 4.67 12.60
N ALA A 38 10.21 3.67 11.97
CA ALA A 38 10.68 2.47 12.67
C ALA A 38 11.89 2.77 13.56
N VAL A 39 12.80 3.64 13.12
CA VAL A 39 13.96 4.10 13.89
C VAL A 39 13.54 4.81 15.18
N ASP A 40 12.45 5.58 15.15
CA ASP A 40 11.89 6.23 16.35
C ASP A 40 11.46 5.23 17.43
N LYS A 41 11.13 3.99 17.04
CA LYS A 41 10.70 2.89 17.93
C LYS A 41 11.83 1.90 18.24
N LEU A 42 12.74 1.66 17.30
CA LEU A 42 13.82 0.70 17.36
C LEU A 42 15.06 1.26 16.65
N PRO A 43 15.88 2.06 17.34
CA PRO A 43 16.96 2.84 16.71
C PRO A 43 18.00 2.02 15.92
N GLU A 44 18.17 0.74 16.27
CA GLU A 44 19.11 -0.18 15.61
C GLU A 44 18.53 -0.87 14.36
N ILE A 45 17.26 -0.65 14.02
CA ILE A 45 16.66 -1.29 12.83
C ILE A 45 17.33 -0.77 11.56
N SER A 46 17.82 -1.70 10.73
CA SER A 46 18.44 -1.31 9.46
C SER A 46 17.40 -1.08 8.37
N ARG A 47 17.73 -0.20 7.41
CA ARG A 47 16.95 -0.04 6.18
C ARG A 47 16.75 -1.36 5.43
N ALA A 48 17.78 -2.21 5.35
CA ALA A 48 17.67 -3.52 4.72
C ALA A 48 16.62 -4.42 5.41
N THR A 49 16.55 -4.39 6.74
CA THR A 49 15.54 -5.14 7.51
C THR A 49 14.12 -4.66 7.21
N VAL A 50 13.92 -3.34 7.08
CA VAL A 50 12.62 -2.77 6.71
C VAL A 50 12.21 -3.22 5.31
N TYR A 51 13.08 -3.05 4.31
CA TYR A 51 12.80 -3.47 2.93
C TYR A 51 12.50 -4.97 2.82
N ASN A 52 13.29 -5.82 3.46
CA ASN A 52 13.06 -7.27 3.46
C ASN A 52 11.72 -7.62 4.11
N THR A 53 11.38 -6.97 5.23
CA THR A 53 10.10 -7.21 5.92
C THR A 53 8.92 -6.76 5.04
N LEU A 54 9.01 -5.60 4.39
CA LEU A 54 7.98 -5.12 3.47
C LEU A 54 7.81 -6.08 2.29
N GLY A 55 8.90 -6.54 1.68
CA GLY A 55 8.85 -7.52 0.58
C GLY A 55 8.24 -8.87 0.99
N GLU A 56 8.53 -9.33 2.21
CA GLU A 56 7.89 -10.53 2.77
C GLU A 56 6.38 -10.31 2.96
N LEU A 57 5.97 -9.18 3.52
CA LEU A 57 4.54 -8.88 3.74
C LEU A 57 3.77 -8.78 2.41
N VAL A 58 4.38 -8.19 1.37
CA VAL A 58 3.83 -8.17 0.02
C VAL A 58 3.70 -9.60 -0.52
N SER A 59 4.75 -10.42 -0.41
CA SER A 59 4.71 -11.82 -0.86
C SER A 59 3.67 -12.67 -0.12
N LEU A 60 3.32 -12.29 1.12
CA LEU A 60 2.29 -12.97 1.92
C LEU A 60 0.86 -12.47 1.63
N GLY A 61 0.70 -11.42 0.81
CA GLY A 61 -0.59 -10.77 0.53
C GLY A 61 -1.11 -9.96 1.72
N GLU A 62 -0.22 -9.48 2.59
CA GLU A 62 -0.56 -8.77 3.82
C GLU A 62 -0.42 -7.25 3.66
N VAL A 63 0.34 -6.83 2.65
CA VAL A 63 0.56 -5.44 2.25
C VAL A 63 0.51 -5.40 0.73
N LEU A 64 -0.12 -4.38 0.16
CA LEU A 64 -0.07 -4.10 -1.27
C LEU A 64 1.07 -3.14 -1.59
N GLU A 65 1.67 -3.32 -2.75
CA GLU A 65 2.63 -2.36 -3.29
C GLU A 65 1.91 -1.48 -4.31
N VAL A 66 1.77 -0.20 -4.00
CA VAL A 66 1.13 0.80 -4.87
C VAL A 66 2.20 1.60 -5.59
N SER A 67 2.26 1.44 -6.91
CA SER A 67 3.17 2.20 -7.77
C SER A 67 2.52 3.50 -8.21
N THR A 68 3.25 4.61 -8.08
CA THR A 68 2.84 5.90 -8.61
C THR A 68 3.85 6.35 -9.65
N ASP A 69 3.39 6.75 -10.84
CA ASP A 69 4.24 6.97 -12.01
C ASP A 69 5.47 7.83 -11.66
N ARG A 70 6.66 7.25 -11.88
CA ARG A 70 8.00 7.85 -11.63
C ARG A 70 8.30 8.25 -10.18
N ARG A 71 7.57 7.74 -9.19
CA ARG A 71 7.81 7.99 -7.76
C ARG A 71 8.13 6.70 -7.02
N ALA A 72 8.60 6.85 -5.78
CA ALA A 72 8.84 5.71 -4.91
C ALA A 72 7.57 4.89 -4.68
N LYS A 73 7.72 3.56 -4.66
CA LYS A 73 6.68 2.61 -4.28
C LYS A 73 6.16 2.93 -2.89
N ARG A 74 4.85 2.81 -2.70
CA ARG A 74 4.18 2.97 -1.40
C ARG A 74 3.58 1.64 -0.97
N TYR A 75 3.58 1.39 0.32
CA TYR A 75 3.09 0.18 0.94
C TYR A 75 1.76 0.46 1.63
N ASP A 76 0.74 -0.28 1.23
CA ASP A 76 -0.63 -0.18 1.75
C ASP A 76 -0.96 -1.43 2.61
N PRO A 77 -1.26 -1.28 3.91
CA PRO A 77 -1.63 -2.39 4.78
C PRO A 77 -3.03 -2.97 4.50
N ASN A 78 -3.86 -2.29 3.71
CA ASN A 78 -5.25 -2.67 3.43
C ASN A 78 -5.37 -3.73 2.32
N ALA A 79 -4.60 -4.79 2.41
CA ALA A 79 -4.56 -5.83 1.38
C ALA A 79 -5.82 -6.71 1.27
N HIS A 80 -6.75 -6.63 2.24
CA HIS A 80 -7.86 -7.57 2.39
C HIS A 80 -9.24 -6.94 2.17
N ARG A 81 -9.34 -5.62 2.03
CA ARG A 81 -10.61 -4.94 1.74
C ARG A 81 -10.51 -4.29 0.36
N PRO A 82 -11.43 -4.59 -0.57
CA PRO A 82 -11.46 -3.92 -1.86
C PRO A 82 -11.59 -2.41 -1.68
N HIS A 83 -10.69 -1.67 -2.32
CA HIS A 83 -10.67 -0.21 -2.34
C HIS A 83 -9.97 0.25 -3.62
N GLN A 84 -10.03 1.54 -3.91
CA GLN A 84 -9.35 2.17 -5.04
C GLN A 84 -8.44 3.28 -4.52
N HIS A 85 -7.46 3.72 -5.30
CA HIS A 85 -6.48 4.72 -4.86
C HIS A 85 -6.72 6.09 -5.50
N LEU A 86 -6.64 7.15 -4.70
CA LEU A 86 -6.55 8.54 -5.17
C LEU A 86 -5.14 9.07 -4.92
N VAL A 87 -4.42 9.39 -6.00
CA VAL A 87 -3.01 9.75 -5.99
C VAL A 87 -2.80 11.23 -6.37
N CYS A 88 -2.06 11.96 -5.54
CA CYS A 88 -1.63 13.31 -5.84
C CYS A 88 -0.46 13.32 -6.84
N ALA A 89 -0.64 13.96 -7.99
CA ALA A 89 0.38 14.09 -9.02
C ALA A 89 1.60 14.94 -8.59
N ARG A 90 1.44 15.85 -7.62
CA ARG A 90 2.51 16.76 -7.14
C ARG A 90 3.38 16.17 -6.03
N CYS A 91 2.80 15.54 -5.01
CA CYS A 91 3.56 14.99 -3.89
C CYS A 91 3.54 13.45 -3.80
N GLY A 92 2.69 12.78 -4.57
CA GLY A 92 2.54 11.33 -4.51
C GLY A 92 1.81 10.82 -3.26
N ALA A 93 1.12 11.69 -2.50
CA ALA A 93 0.24 11.25 -1.43
C ALA A 93 -0.90 10.37 -2.00
N ILE A 94 -1.26 9.32 -1.27
CA ILE A 94 -2.31 8.37 -1.65
C ILE A 94 -3.39 8.35 -0.58
N ARG A 95 -4.64 8.20 -1.00
CA ARG A 95 -5.79 7.94 -0.13
C ARG A 95 -6.62 6.81 -0.69
N ASP A 96 -7.18 5.99 0.20
CA ASP A 96 -8.18 5.02 -0.18
C ASP A 96 -9.51 5.70 -0.44
N VAL A 97 -10.16 5.28 -1.51
CA VAL A 97 -11.50 5.69 -1.88
C VAL A 97 -12.36 4.47 -2.15
N HIS A 98 -13.65 4.62 -1.84
CA HIS A 98 -14.64 3.53 -1.93
C HIS A 98 -15.80 3.98 -2.83
N PRO A 99 -15.56 4.16 -4.14
CA PRO A 99 -16.63 4.55 -5.05
C PRO A 99 -17.68 3.45 -5.13
N THR A 100 -18.93 3.86 -5.34
CA THR A 100 -20.05 2.94 -5.53
C THR A 100 -19.96 2.25 -6.88
N GLY A 101 -20.28 0.95 -6.93
CA GLY A 101 -20.34 0.16 -8.16
C GLY A 101 -19.20 -0.87 -8.25
N ASN A 102 -19.37 -1.83 -9.16
CA ASN A 102 -18.35 -2.85 -9.39
C ASN A 102 -17.47 -2.45 -10.59
N PRO A 103 -16.19 -2.09 -10.40
CA PRO A 103 -15.30 -1.74 -11.50
C PRO A 103 -15.16 -2.87 -12.54
N LEU A 104 -15.34 -4.14 -12.16
CA LEU A 104 -15.31 -5.27 -13.12
C LEU A 104 -16.47 -5.22 -14.11
N SER A 105 -17.61 -4.65 -13.70
CA SER A 105 -18.78 -4.47 -14.58
C SER A 105 -18.64 -3.26 -15.50
N ALA A 106 -17.65 -2.39 -15.29
CA ALA A 106 -17.43 -1.23 -16.13
C ALA A 106 -16.78 -1.58 -17.48
N LEU A 107 -16.14 -2.75 -17.60
CA LEU A 107 -15.59 -3.25 -18.86
C LEU A 107 -16.66 -4.07 -19.60
N PRO A 108 -17.19 -3.61 -20.76
CA PRO A 108 -18.19 -4.36 -21.52
C PRO A 108 -17.63 -5.67 -22.07
N ASP A 109 -18.47 -6.69 -22.24
CA ASP A 109 -18.06 -8.01 -22.75
C ASP A 109 -17.42 -7.94 -24.15
N SER A 110 -17.87 -7.01 -24.99
CA SER A 110 -17.28 -6.76 -26.31
C SER A 110 -15.83 -6.28 -26.25
N GLU A 111 -15.46 -5.60 -25.17
CA GLU A 111 -14.11 -5.06 -24.93
C GLU A 111 -13.22 -6.04 -24.12
N ARG A 112 -13.74 -7.24 -23.79
CA ARG A 112 -12.95 -8.25 -23.06
C ARG A 112 -12.05 -9.07 -23.97
N PHE A 113 -12.28 -9.07 -25.29
CA PHE A 113 -11.46 -9.78 -26.29
C PHE A 113 -11.12 -11.24 -25.92
N GLY A 114 -12.05 -11.95 -25.28
CA GLY A 114 -11.89 -13.36 -24.86
C GLY A 114 -11.14 -13.58 -23.54
N PHE A 115 -10.77 -12.52 -22.81
CA PHE A 115 -10.13 -12.64 -21.49
C PHE A 115 -11.15 -12.91 -20.38
N THR A 116 -10.82 -13.86 -19.50
CA THR A 116 -11.47 -14.00 -18.19
C THR A 116 -10.83 -13.03 -17.21
N ILE A 117 -11.57 -12.01 -16.79
CA ILE A 117 -11.05 -11.00 -15.86
C ILE A 117 -11.06 -11.56 -14.43
N SER A 118 -9.89 -11.59 -13.78
CA SER A 118 -9.75 -12.01 -12.39
C SER A 118 -9.75 -10.86 -11.39
N ASP A 119 -9.35 -9.66 -11.83
CA ASP A 119 -9.20 -8.49 -10.96
C ASP A 119 -9.26 -7.18 -11.76
N VAL A 120 -9.46 -6.06 -11.06
CA VAL A 120 -9.41 -4.70 -11.63
C VAL A 120 -8.85 -3.72 -10.61
N GLU A 121 -7.85 -2.97 -11.03
CA GLU A 121 -7.26 -1.88 -10.25
C GLU A 121 -7.69 -0.54 -10.84
N VAL A 122 -8.17 0.38 -10.00
CA VAL A 122 -8.54 1.74 -10.41
C VAL A 122 -7.74 2.74 -9.58
N THR A 123 -7.01 3.61 -10.29
CA THR A 123 -6.27 4.72 -9.69
C THR A 123 -6.78 6.06 -10.24
N TYR A 124 -7.30 6.90 -9.37
CA TYR A 124 -7.61 8.30 -9.66
C TYR A 124 -6.37 9.16 -9.48
N ARG A 125 -6.10 10.08 -10.41
CA ARG A 125 -4.99 11.04 -10.31
C ARG A 125 -5.51 12.47 -10.22
N GLY A 126 -5.01 13.23 -9.24
CA GLY A 126 -5.41 14.62 -9.00
C GLY A 126 -4.33 15.41 -8.26
N VAL A 127 -4.68 16.54 -7.64
CA VAL A 127 -3.77 17.33 -6.78
C VAL A 127 -4.41 17.46 -5.40
N CYS A 128 -3.68 17.11 -4.34
CA CYS A 128 -4.22 17.19 -2.98
C CYS A 128 -4.34 18.64 -2.49
N PRO A 129 -5.21 18.93 -1.50
CA PRO A 129 -5.41 20.29 -0.99
C PRO A 129 -4.11 20.98 -0.52
N ASN A 130 -3.21 20.24 0.14
CA ASN A 130 -1.92 20.77 0.58
C ASN A 130 -1.07 21.27 -0.60
N CYS A 131 -1.10 20.54 -1.72
CA CYS A 131 -0.39 20.94 -2.94
C CYS A 131 -1.12 22.05 -3.69
N VAL A 132 -2.45 22.16 -3.63
CA VAL A 132 -3.15 23.32 -4.20
C VAL A 132 -2.82 24.60 -3.42
N ALA A 133 -2.77 24.52 -2.09
CA ALA A 133 -2.48 25.65 -1.20
C ALA A 133 -1.01 26.10 -1.23
N THR A 134 -0.09 25.28 -1.73
CA THR A 134 1.33 25.60 -1.93
C THR A 134 1.68 25.89 -3.40
N ALA A 135 0.66 26.19 -4.22
CA ALA A 135 0.83 26.68 -5.58
C ALA A 135 1.01 28.20 -5.61
#